data_AF-A0A183EHU0-F1
#
_entry.id   AF-A0A183EHU0-F1
#
_cell.length_a   1.000
_cell.length_b   1.000
_cell.length_c   1.000
_cell.angle_alpha   90.00
_cell.angle_beta   90.00
_cell.angle_gamma   90.00
#
_symmetry.space_group_name_H-M   'P 1'
#
loop_
_entity.id
_entity.type
_entity.pdbx_description
1 polymer ?
#
loop_
_entity_poly.entity_id
_entity_poly.type
_entity_poly.pdbx_seq_one_letter_code
_entity_poly.pdbx_strand_id
1 'polypeptide(L)'
;MAKWNMIPSKVDVLITHTPPLGHGDFNSWNKCDGVLAGCADLLNTVEKRVKPKYHVFGHIHQLHGTTTNGHTTFINASSCDHKMRIEYDPIIFDIPLPPGCSKK
;
A
#
# COMPACT_ATOMS: atom_id res chain seq x y z
N MET A 1 -4.98 -16.36 -3.73
CA MET A 1 -3.66 -16.92 -4.15
C MET A 1 -3.32 -16.70 -5.63
N ALA A 2 -4.06 -17.25 -6.61
CA ALA A 2 -3.66 -17.24 -8.03
C ALA A 2 -3.27 -15.86 -8.60
N LYS A 3 -4.02 -14.81 -8.26
CA LYS A 3 -3.75 -13.44 -8.72
C LYS A 3 -2.40 -12.90 -8.23
N TRP A 4 -2.07 -13.09 -6.95
CA TRP A 4 -0.85 -12.52 -6.38
C TRP A 4 0.41 -13.28 -6.80
N ASN A 5 0.27 -14.55 -7.18
CA ASN A 5 1.37 -15.34 -7.73
C ASN A 5 1.91 -14.78 -9.06
N MET A 6 1.12 -13.94 -9.76
CA MET A 6 1.57 -13.27 -10.99
C MET A 6 2.57 -12.14 -10.74
N ILE A 7 2.72 -11.67 -9.50
CA ILE A 7 3.68 -10.61 -9.16
C ILE A 7 5.10 -11.16 -9.33
N PRO A 8 5.95 -10.55 -10.18
CA PRO A 8 7.31 -11.02 -10.40
C PRO A 8 8.20 -10.81 -9.17
N SER A 9 9.39 -11.43 -9.19
CA SER A 9 10.43 -11.15 -8.19
C SER A 9 11.14 -9.82 -8.50
N LYS A 10 11.90 -9.30 -7.52
CA LYS A 10 12.70 -8.06 -7.65
C LYS A 10 11.88 -6.82 -8.00
N VAL A 11 10.71 -6.67 -7.38
CA VAL A 11 9.88 -5.47 -7.50
C VAL A 11 10.33 -4.45 -6.47
N ASP A 12 10.70 -3.23 -6.89
CA ASP A 12 10.99 -2.14 -5.95
C ASP A 12 9.71 -1.48 -5.44
N VAL A 13 8.72 -1.26 -6.33
CA VAL A 13 7.44 -0.62 -6.03
C VAL A 13 6.29 -1.51 -6.50
N LEU A 14 5.46 -1.96 -5.57
CA LEU A 14 4.23 -2.68 -5.84
C LEU A 14 3.05 -1.71 -5.75
N ILE A 15 2.14 -1.74 -6.73
CA ILE A 15 0.91 -0.94 -6.71
C ILE A 15 -0.30 -1.87 -6.78
N THR A 16 -1.22 -1.74 -5.82
CA THR A 16 -2.50 -2.46 -5.82
C THR A 16 -3.63 -1.50 -5.47
N HIS A 17 -4.88 -1.80 -5.82
CA HIS A 17 -6.00 -0.99 -5.32
C HIS A 17 -6.30 -1.33 -3.86
N THR A 18 -6.47 -2.63 -3.55
CA THR A 18 -6.77 -3.13 -2.20
C THR A 18 -5.53 -3.10 -1.30
N PRO A 19 -5.66 -2.73 -0.01
CA PRO A 19 -4.57 -2.80 0.96
C PRO A 19 -4.22 -4.25 1.33
N PRO A 20 -2.96 -4.54 1.72
CA PRO A 20 -2.65 -5.77 2.45
C PRO A 20 -3.23 -5.69 3.87
N LEU A 21 -3.53 -6.85 4.46
CA LEU A 21 -4.05 -6.92 5.84
C LEU A 21 -3.12 -6.19 6.82
N GLY A 22 -3.69 -5.39 7.72
CA GLY A 22 -2.98 -4.71 8.80
C GLY A 22 -2.26 -3.41 8.41
N HIS A 23 -2.29 -3.01 7.13
CA HIS A 23 -1.71 -1.75 6.67
C HIS A 23 -2.74 -0.88 5.97
N GLY A 24 -3.17 0.20 6.65
CA GLY A 24 -4.10 1.18 6.09
C GLY A 24 -5.47 0.59 5.72
N ASP A 25 -5.87 -0.50 6.36
CA ASP A 25 -7.03 -1.32 5.96
C ASP A 25 -8.20 -1.28 6.95
N PHE A 26 -8.06 -0.55 8.06
CA PHE A 26 -9.12 -0.35 9.04
C PHE A 26 -10.20 0.58 8.49
N ASN A 27 -11.40 0.04 8.36
CA ASN A 27 -12.56 0.80 7.94
C ASN A 27 -13.27 1.42 9.15
N SER A 28 -13.04 2.71 9.40
CA SER A 28 -13.72 3.47 10.45
C SER A 28 -15.03 4.12 9.97
N TRP A 29 -15.57 3.70 8.82
CA TRP A 29 -16.89 4.17 8.38
C TRP A 29 -17.97 3.58 9.29
N ASN A 30 -18.93 4.39 9.72
CA ASN A 30 -20.01 3.99 10.64
C ASN A 30 -20.77 2.71 10.23
N LYS A 31 -20.79 2.36 8.92
CA LYS A 31 -21.45 1.14 8.40
C LYS A 31 -20.57 -0.11 8.40
N CYS A 32 -19.26 0.05 8.61
CA CYS A 32 -18.25 -0.99 8.51
C CYS A 32 -17.27 -0.93 9.70
N ASP A 33 -17.68 -0.25 10.79
CA ASP A 33 -16.84 0.14 11.91
C ASP A 33 -16.08 -1.06 12.48
N GLY A 34 -14.75 -0.92 12.52
CA GLY A 34 -13.87 -1.96 13.06
C GLY A 34 -13.43 -3.04 12.07
N VAL A 35 -13.94 -3.05 10.83
CA VAL A 35 -13.61 -4.12 9.86
C VAL A 35 -12.27 -3.83 9.19
N LEU A 36 -11.35 -4.80 9.30
CA LEU A 36 -10.14 -4.85 8.49
C LEU A 36 -10.47 -5.38 7.10
N ALA A 37 -10.33 -4.53 6.08
CA ALA A 37 -10.66 -4.87 4.69
C ALA A 37 -9.45 -5.36 3.89
N GLY A 38 -8.29 -5.52 4.53
CA GLY A 38 -7.05 -5.86 3.86
C GLY A 38 -6.96 -7.32 3.48
N CYS A 39 -6.22 -7.60 2.41
CA CYS A 39 -6.08 -8.94 1.88
C CYS A 39 -4.93 -9.71 2.57
N ALA A 40 -5.25 -10.78 3.29
CA ALA A 40 -4.27 -11.64 3.97
C ALA A 40 -3.29 -12.31 2.99
N ASP A 41 -3.79 -12.80 1.85
CA ASP A 41 -2.92 -13.40 0.82
C ASP A 41 -1.94 -12.39 0.21
N LEU A 42 -2.36 -11.12 0.09
CA LEU A 42 -1.51 -10.05 -0.42
C LEU A 42 -0.41 -9.72 0.59
N LEU A 43 -0.76 -9.57 1.87
CA LEU A 43 0.22 -9.41 2.95
C LEU A 43 1.25 -10.55 2.92
N ASN A 44 0.78 -11.80 2.91
CA ASN A 44 1.67 -12.97 2.86
C ASN A 44 2.59 -12.95 1.63
N THR A 45 2.09 -12.51 0.48
CA THR A 45 2.89 -12.35 -0.75
C THR A 45 3.96 -11.27 -0.61
N VAL A 46 3.59 -10.12 -0.05
CA VAL A 46 4.49 -8.99 0.18
C VAL A 46 5.58 -9.36 1.19
N GLU A 47 5.20 -9.91 2.34
CA GLU A 47 6.13 -10.18 3.43
C GLU A 47 7.05 -11.37 3.15
N LYS A 48 6.55 -12.43 2.52
CA LYS A 48 7.32 -13.68 2.41
C LYS A 48 8.04 -13.84 1.08
N ARG A 49 7.54 -13.23 -0.01
CA ARG A 49 8.05 -13.50 -1.36
C ARG A 49 8.55 -12.26 -2.09
N VAL A 50 7.69 -11.26 -2.29
CA VAL A 50 8.00 -10.12 -3.17
C VAL A 50 8.91 -9.13 -2.47
N LYS A 51 8.62 -8.81 -1.20
CA LYS A 51 9.39 -7.89 -0.34
C LYS A 51 9.79 -6.58 -1.06
N PRO A 52 8.83 -5.83 -1.62
CA PRO A 52 9.13 -4.57 -2.28
C PRO A 52 9.62 -3.53 -1.26
N LYS A 53 10.31 -2.48 -1.73
CA LYS A 53 10.67 -1.34 -0.87
C LYS A 53 9.45 -0.49 -0.56
N TYR A 54 8.53 -0.37 -1.52
CA TYR A 54 7.29 0.37 -1.39
C TYR A 54 6.11 -0.45 -1.87
N HIS A 55 5.01 -0.42 -1.12
CA HIS A 55 3.72 -0.94 -1.55
C HIS A 55 2.69 0.17 -1.44
N VAL A 56 2.26 0.69 -2.60
CA VAL A 56 1.28 1.77 -2.71
C VAL A 56 -0.10 1.19 -2.99
N PHE A 57 -1.10 1.65 -2.24
CA PHE A 57 -2.49 1.23 -2.40
C PHE A 57 -3.46 2.34 -1.99
N GLY A 58 -4.76 2.05 -2.04
CA GLY A 58 -5.80 2.98 -1.62
C GLY A 58 -7.00 2.20 -1.08
N HIS A 59 -8.17 2.44 -1.66
CA HIS A 59 -9.45 1.77 -1.38
C HIS A 59 -10.07 2.14 -0.02
N ILE A 60 -9.28 2.17 1.05
CA ILE A 60 -9.73 2.57 2.39
C ILE A 60 -9.35 4.02 2.63
N HIS A 61 -10.34 4.91 2.57
CA HIS A 61 -10.14 6.34 2.53
C HIS A 61 -9.66 6.91 3.87
N GLN A 62 -10.06 6.29 4.98
CA GLN A 62 -9.92 6.84 6.33
C GLN A 62 -8.52 6.72 6.92
N LEU A 63 -7.72 5.79 6.40
CA LEU A 63 -6.34 5.56 6.84
C LEU A 63 -5.33 5.98 5.78
N HIS A 64 -5.57 7.11 5.12
CA HIS A 64 -4.53 7.79 4.34
C HIS A 64 -3.26 7.92 5.20
N GLY A 65 -2.10 7.62 4.61
CA GLY A 65 -0.81 7.74 5.28
C GLY A 65 0.09 6.53 5.08
N THR A 66 1.06 6.37 5.98
CA THR A 66 2.16 5.42 5.80
C THR A 66 2.37 4.54 7.03
N THR A 67 2.69 3.27 6.80
CA THR A 67 3.17 2.34 7.83
C THR A 67 4.39 1.56 7.30
N THR A 68 5.11 0.84 8.16
CA THR A 68 6.27 0.06 7.75
C THR A 68 6.40 -1.22 8.57
N ASN A 69 6.92 -2.29 7.96
CA ASN A 69 7.38 -3.48 8.66
C ASN A 69 8.92 -3.53 8.81
N GLY A 70 9.59 -2.39 8.63
CA GLY A 70 11.05 -2.26 8.68
C GLY A 70 11.75 -2.53 7.34
N HIS A 71 11.08 -3.19 6.38
CA HIS A 71 11.60 -3.42 5.02
C HIS A 71 10.73 -2.73 3.96
N THR A 72 9.42 -3.02 3.98
CA THR A 72 8.45 -2.42 3.05
C THR A 72 7.81 -1.20 3.69
N THR A 73 7.80 -0.08 2.96
CA THR A 73 6.97 1.07 3.29
C THR A 73 5.61 0.93 2.61
N PHE A 74 4.55 0.86 3.41
CA PHE A 74 3.17 0.72 2.95
C PHE A 74 2.53 2.10 2.90
N ILE A 75 2.01 2.48 1.73
CA ILE A 75 1.50 3.83 1.47
C ILE A 75 0.02 3.71 1.05
N ASN A 76 -0.88 4.14 1.93
CA ASN A 76 -2.27 4.37 1.56
C ASN A 76 -2.39 5.77 0.95
N ALA A 77 -2.43 5.82 -0.37
CA ALA A 77 -2.50 7.02 -1.18
C ALA A 77 -3.95 7.43 -1.52
N SER A 78 -4.94 7.05 -0.70
CA SER A 78 -6.32 7.52 -0.88
C SER A 78 -6.35 9.04 -0.80
N SER A 79 -6.80 9.71 -1.86
CA SER A 79 -6.87 11.19 -1.93
C SER A 79 -8.20 11.74 -1.43
N CYS A 80 -9.25 10.92 -1.45
CA CYS A 80 -10.60 11.33 -1.10
C CYS A 80 -11.05 10.74 0.23
N ASP A 81 -11.97 11.41 0.90
CA ASP A 81 -12.74 10.83 2.01
C ASP A 81 -13.89 9.95 1.50
N HIS A 82 -14.66 9.35 2.41
CA HIS A 82 -15.81 8.51 2.08
C HIS A 82 -16.96 9.26 1.35
N LYS A 83 -16.97 10.60 1.36
CA LYS A 83 -17.91 11.44 0.61
C LYS A 83 -17.37 11.83 -0.77
N MET A 84 -16.23 11.24 -1.17
CA MET A 84 -15.54 11.54 -2.43
C MET A 84 -15.02 12.98 -2.54
N ARG A 85 -14.85 13.66 -1.40
CA ARG A 85 -14.20 14.97 -1.36
C ARG A 85 -12.69 14.77 -1.38
N ILE A 86 -11.98 15.53 -2.20
CA ILE A 86 -10.52 15.55 -2.18
C ILE A 86 -10.10 16.18 -0.85
N GLU A 87 -9.60 15.34 0.05
CA GLU A 87 -9.35 15.71 1.46
C GLU A 87 -7.88 15.53 1.82
N TYR A 88 -7.19 14.59 1.19
CA TYR A 88 -5.82 14.24 1.55
C TYR A 88 -4.83 14.69 0.48
N ASP A 89 -3.79 15.38 0.93
CA ASP A 89 -2.68 15.82 0.10
C ASP A 89 -1.91 14.62 -0.50
N PRO A 90 -1.24 14.80 -1.64
CA PRO A 90 -0.38 13.76 -2.19
C PRO A 90 0.75 13.38 -1.23
N ILE A 91 0.97 12.08 -1.06
CA ILE A 91 2.16 11.57 -0.35
C ILE A 91 3.34 11.58 -1.32
N ILE A 92 4.34 12.41 -1.04
CA ILE A 92 5.57 12.50 -1.82
C ILE A 92 6.64 11.65 -1.13
N PHE A 93 7.30 10.77 -1.89
CA PHE A 93 8.41 9.97 -1.40
C PHE A 93 9.51 9.83 -2.46
N ASP A 94 10.75 9.72 -2.00
CA ASP A 94 11.92 9.52 -2.84
C ASP A 94 12.22 8.04 -3.03
N ILE A 95 12.64 7.69 -4.25
CA ILE A 95 13.18 6.37 -4.56
C ILE A 95 14.68 6.53 -4.85
N PRO A 96 15.56 5.79 -4.16
CA PRO A 96 16.99 5.84 -4.45
C PRO A 96 17.26 5.31 -5.85
N LEU A 97 18.20 5.96 -6.54
CA LEU A 97 18.65 5.46 -7.84
C LEU A 97 19.29 4.08 -7.70
N PRO A 98 19.15 3.22 -8.72
CA PRO A 98 19.94 1.99 -8.78
C PRO A 98 21.44 2.29 -8.67
N PRO A 99 22.24 1.39 -8.07
CA PRO A 99 23.68 1.55 -7.99
C PRO A 99 24.30 1.84 -9.36
N GLY A 100 25.16 2.86 -9.44
CA GLY A 100 25.82 3.27 -10.69
C GLY A 100 25.01 4.21 -11.58
N CYS A 101 23.79 4.58 -11.20
CA CYS A 101 23.00 5.60 -11.91
C CYS A 101 23.09 6.97 -11.22
N SER A 102 23.17 8.04 -12.02
CA SER A 102 23.04 9.43 -11.56
C SER A 102 21.81 10.10 -12.20
N LYS A 103 21.24 11.11 -11.52
CA LYS A 103 20.24 11.98 -12.14
C LYS A 103 20.96 12.79 -13.23
N LYS A 104 20.40 12.82 -14.43
CA LYS A 104 20.88 13.67 -15.53
C LYS A 104 20.57 15.13 -15.24
#